data_AF-F9EMX4-F1
#
_entry.id   AF-F9EMX4-F1
#
_cell.length_a   1.000
_cell.length_b   1.000
_cell.length_c   1.000
_cell.angle_alpha   90.00
_cell.angle_beta   90.00
_cell.angle_gamma   90.00
#
_symmetry.space_group_name_H-M   'P 1'
#
loop_
_entity.id
_entity.type
_entity.pdbx_description
1 polymer ?
#
loop_
_entity_poly.entity_id
_entity_poly.type
_entity_poly.pdbx_seq_one_letter_code
_entity_poly.pdbx_strand_id
1 'polypeptide(L)' 'MIFGPTSPEMFDFGENDVLVYNKIDCSPCSLHGDKICPKKHFKCMKDLSYEKVFKIIENKEW' A
#
# COMPACT_ATOMS: atom_id res chain seq x y z
N MET A 1 7.44 -3.01 -0.99
CA MET A 1 6.98 -1.62 -0.77
C MET A 1 5.52 -1.59 -0.36
N ILE A 2 5.17 -0.70 0.58
CA ILE A 2 3.81 -0.57 1.12
C ILE A 2 3.17 0.71 0.55
N PHE A 3 1.99 0.57 -0.03
CA PHE A 3 1.22 1.67 -0.62
C PHE A 3 -0.14 1.83 0.05
N GLY A 4 -0.62 3.07 0.03
CA GLY A 4 -1.95 3.44 0.49
C GLY A 4 -2.43 4.65 -0.32
N PRO A 5 -2.27 5.88 0.20
CA PRO A 5 -2.72 7.07 -0.52
C PRO A 5 -1.98 7.29 -1.84
N THR A 6 -0.70 6.94 -1.89
CA THR A 6 0.20 7.09 -3.04
C THR A 6 -0.05 6.02 -4.11
N SER A 7 -0.10 6.40 -5.39
CA SER A 7 -0.19 5.44 -6.50
C SER A 7 1.13 4.67 -6.70
N PRO A 8 1.11 3.33 -6.82
CA PRO A 8 2.32 2.58 -7.17
C PRO A 8 2.77 2.82 -8.62
N GLU A 9 1.88 3.26 -9.52
CA GLU A 9 2.20 3.45 -10.95
C GLU A 9 3.21 4.58 -11.24
N MET A 10 3.63 5.32 -10.22
CA MET A 10 4.57 6.43 -10.34
C MET A 10 6.03 6.02 -10.13
N PHE A 11 6.28 4.74 -9.91
CA PHE A 11 7.59 4.21 -9.56
C PHE A 11 7.91 3.00 -10.44
N ASP A 12 9.20 2.86 -10.74
CA ASP A 12 9.73 1.63 -11.31
C ASP A 12 10.03 0.63 -10.20
N PHE A 13 9.78 -0.65 -10.50
CA PHE A 13 9.95 -1.75 -9.55
C PHE A 13 10.93 -2.77 -10.10
N GLY A 14 11.84 -3.23 -9.25
CA GLY A 14 12.74 -4.34 -9.57
C GLY A 14 12.01 -5.68 -9.54
N GLU A 15 12.63 -6.70 -10.12
CA GLU A 15 12.06 -8.07 -10.19
C GLU A 15 11.71 -8.65 -8.81
N ASN A 16 12.43 -8.22 -7.77
CA ASN A 16 12.25 -8.69 -6.40
C ASN A 16 11.34 -7.79 -5.56
N ASP A 17 10.80 -6.70 -6.11
CA ASP A 17 9.89 -5.85 -5.36
C ASP A 17 8.51 -6.50 -5.20
N VAL A 18 7.93 -6.33 -4.02
CA VAL A 18 6.56 -6.75 -3.72
C VAL A 18 5.74 -5.54 -3.36
N LEU A 19 4.65 -5.31 -4.08
CA LEU A 19 3.71 -4.23 -3.80
C LEU A 19 2.64 -4.72 -2.82
N VAL A 20 2.54 -4.04 -1.68
CA VAL A 20 1.57 -4.37 -0.63
C VAL A 20 0.65 -3.19 -0.39
N TYR A 21 -0.65 -3.39 -0.57
CA TYR A 21 -1.66 -2.35 -0.36
C TYR A 21 -3.05 -2.99 -0.16
N ASN A 22 -3.94 -2.25 0.48
CA ASN A 22 -5.24 -2.77 0.89
C ASN A 22 -6.37 -2.69 -0.15
N LYS A 23 -6.06 -2.28 -1.39
CA LYS A 23 -6.99 -2.23 -2.54
C LYS A 23 -8.42 -1.81 -2.16
N ILE A 24 -8.56 -0.59 -1.65
CA ILE A 24 -9.88 -0.01 -1.32
C ILE A 24 -10.28 1.01 -2.38
N ASP A 25 -11.58 1.20 -2.60
CA ASP A 25 -12.11 2.04 -3.68
C ASP A 25 -11.60 3.48 -3.69
N CYS A 26 -11.25 4.04 -2.52
CA CYS A 26 -10.74 5.41 -2.41
C CYS A 26 -9.22 5.53 -2.52
N SER A 27 -8.51 4.48 -2.97
CA SER A 27 -7.05 4.40 -3.01
C SER A 27 -6.58 3.90 -4.38
N PRO A 28 -5.59 4.55 -5.03
CA PRO A 28 -4.84 5.72 -4.57
C PRO A 28 -5.64 7.03 -4.61
N CYS A 29 -5.25 8.02 -3.80
CA CYS A 29 -5.93 9.33 -3.73
C CYS A 29 -4.98 10.55 -3.57
N SER A 30 -3.67 10.35 -3.53
CA SER A 30 -2.67 11.44 -3.46
C SER A 30 -1.39 11.04 -4.21
N LEU A 31 -0.67 12.04 -4.74
CA LEU A 31 0.62 11.85 -5.41
C LEU A 31 1.75 11.53 -4.42
N HIS A 32 1.72 12.10 -3.21
CA HIS A 32 2.79 11.94 -2.22
C HIS A 32 2.30 11.56 -0.81
N GLY A 33 1.00 11.29 -0.67
CA GLY A 33 0.38 11.06 0.63
C GLY A 33 0.10 12.38 1.34
N ASP A 34 -1.17 12.80 1.32
CA ASP A 34 -1.57 14.04 1.97
C ASP A 34 -1.72 13.85 3.48
N LYS A 35 -1.53 14.94 4.24
CA LYS A 35 -1.77 14.96 5.70
C LYS A 35 -3.23 14.68 6.07
N ILE A 36 -4.17 14.88 5.14
CA ILE A 36 -5.61 14.71 5.36
C ILE A 36 -6.15 13.73 4.33
N CYS A 37 -6.75 12.64 4.80
CA CYS A 37 -7.49 11.72 3.95
C CYS A 37 -8.80 12.40 3.49
N PRO A 38 -9.12 12.42 2.18
CA PRO A 38 -10.38 12.97 1.68
C PRO A 38 -11.63 12.31 2.30
N LYS A 39 -11.50 11.03 2.70
CA LYS A 39 -12.53 10.25 3.39
C LYS A 39 -12.38 10.22 4.92
N LYS A 40 -11.39 10.93 5.48
CA LYS A 40 -11.12 11.11 6.92
C LYS A 40 -10.89 9.84 7.75
N HIS A 41 -10.56 8.72 7.12
CA HIS A 41 -10.37 7.44 7.85
C HIS A 41 -8.98 6.81 7.67
N PHE A 42 -8.27 7.05 6.57
CA PHE A 42 -6.96 6.42 6.27
C PHE A 42 -6.98 4.87 6.29
N LYS A 43 -8.07 4.25 5.85
CA LYS A 43 -8.27 2.78 5.91
C LYS A 43 -7.30 2.04 4.98
N CYS A 44 -6.86 2.69 3.91
CA CYS A 44 -5.86 2.13 2.99
C CYS A 44 -4.55 1.76 3.70
N MET A 45 -4.24 2.42 4.83
CA MET A 45 -3.09 2.11 5.67
C MET A 45 -3.49 1.47 7.01
N LYS A 46 -4.53 2.00 7.68
CA LYS A 46 -4.92 1.53 9.02
C LYS A 46 -5.43 0.09 9.05
N ASP A 47 -6.09 -0.35 7.97
CA ASP A 47 -6.64 -1.70 7.91
C ASP A 47 -5.58 -2.70 7.38
N LEU A 48 -4.37 -2.23 7.03
CA LEU A 48 -3.30 -3.09 6.53
C LEU A 48 -2.55 -3.65 7.74
N SER A 49 -2.99 -4.81 8.22
CA SER A 49 -2.42 -5.43 9.42
C SER A 49 -1.01 -5.99 9.18
N TYR A 50 -0.20 -6.05 10.23
CA TYR A 50 1.16 -6.57 10.12
C TYR A 50 1.16 -8.05 9.74
N GLU A 51 0.18 -8.83 10.19
CA GLU A 51 0.04 -10.25 9.87
C GLU A 51 -0.14 -10.47 8.37
N LYS A 52 -0.92 -9.61 7.71
CA LYS A 52 -1.11 -9.66 6.25
C LYS A 52 0.21 -9.37 5.52
N VAL A 53 0.98 -8.39 6.00
CA VAL A 53 2.30 -8.07 5.43
C VAL A 53 3.29 -9.21 5.67
N PHE A 54 3.32 -9.74 6.89
CA PHE A 54 4.23 -10.81 7.30
C PHE A 54 3.99 -12.08 6.49
N LYS A 55 2.72 -12.46 6.29
CA LYS A 55 2.35 -13.61 5.45
C LYS A 55 2.80 -13.45 3.99
N ILE A 56 2.81 -12.23 3.44
CA ILE A 56 3.33 -11.98 2.09
C ILE A 56 4.85 -12.22 2.04
N ILE A 57 5.56 -11.81 3.09
CA ILE A 57 7.01 -12.01 3.21
C ILE A 57 7.34 -13.51 3.36
N GLU A 58 6.61 -14.23 4.21
CA GLU A 58 6.85 -15.66 4.44
C GLU A 58 6.59 -16.53 3.21
N ASN A 59 5.57 -16.18 2.41
CA ASN A 59 5.23 -16.95 1.19
C ASN A 59 6.06 -16.55 -0.03
N LYS A 60 6.98 -15.59 0.11
CA LYS A 60 7.88 -15.23 -0.99
C LYS A 60 9.03 -16.24 -1.04
N GLU A 61 9.06 -17.01 -2.11
CA GLU A 61 10.26 -17.76 -2.49
C GLU A 61 11.30 -16.77 -3.02
N TRP A 62 12.54 -16.90 -2.53
CA TRP A 62 13.66 -15.98 -2.80
C TRP A 62 14.58 -16.52 -3.87
#